data_AF-A0A2D7XT93-F1
#
_entry.id   AF-A0A2D7XT93-F1
#
_cell.length_a   1.000
_cell.length_b   1.000
_cell.length_c   1.000
_cell.angle_alpha   90.00
_cell.angle_beta   90.00
_cell.angle_gamma   90.00
#
_symmetry.space_group_name_H-M   'P 1'
#
loop_
_entity.id
_entity.type
_entity.pdbx_description
1 polymer ?
#
loop_
_entity_poly.entity_id
_entity_poly.type
_entity_poly.pdbx_seq_one_letter_code
_entity_poly.pdbx_strand_id
1 'polypeptide(L)'
;MLNLITQLISSAILAFGAWMGLYSMLKPSWGSKTVGLIPLPGHAEGPSEFRATFGGLFFFGHLVTLILLWKLDQLSAPIVTCPLAACWIGSGIGRMISIWRDEGTATRLNWIWVGFEMGMGILIALPFLVLLKLVHFIG
;
A
#
# COMPACT_ATOMS: atom_id res chain seq x y z
N MET A 1 -14.69 19.80 -8.05
CA MET A 1 -14.71 19.46 -6.61
C MET A 1 -14.54 17.97 -6.35
N LEU A 2 -15.28 17.06 -7.02
CA LEU A 2 -15.19 15.62 -6.76
C LEU A 2 -13.76 15.06 -6.93
N ASN A 3 -13.02 15.49 -7.96
CA ASN A 3 -11.63 15.07 -8.17
C ASN A 3 -10.67 15.53 -7.06
N LEU A 4 -10.91 16.72 -6.49
CA LEU A 4 -10.10 17.25 -5.40
C LEU A 4 -10.29 16.42 -4.11
N ILE A 5 -11.54 16.03 -3.81
CA ILE A 5 -11.85 15.23 -2.61
C ILE A 5 -11.17 13.85 -2.70
N THR A 6 -11.30 13.15 -3.83
CA THR A 6 -10.67 11.83 -4.01
C THR A 6 -9.15 11.91 -4.00
N GLN A 7 -8.58 12.98 -4.57
CA GLN A 7 -7.15 13.24 -4.52
C GLN A 7 -6.65 13.49 -3.09
N LEU A 8 -7.39 14.22 -2.27
CA LEU A 8 -7.07 14.41 -0.85
C LEU A 8 -7.14 13.10 -0.05
N ILE A 9 -8.17 12.28 -0.28
CA ILE A 9 -8.28 10.97 0.37
C ILE A 9 -7.09 10.08 -0.01
N SER A 10 -6.81 9.94 -1.32
CA SER A 10 -5.67 9.17 -1.80
C SER A 10 -4.35 9.70 -1.22
N SER A 11 -4.20 11.03 -1.13
CA SER A 11 -3.02 11.65 -0.52
C SER A 11 -2.83 11.28 0.95
N ALA A 12 -3.90 11.25 1.74
CA ALA A 12 -3.82 10.84 3.15
C ALA A 12 -3.38 9.39 3.29
N ILE A 13 -3.91 8.50 2.44
CA ILE A 13 -3.53 7.08 2.43
C ILE A 13 -2.09 6.88 1.95
N LEU A 14 -1.66 7.63 0.93
CA LEU A 14 -0.27 7.61 0.46
C LEU A 14 0.69 8.13 1.53
N ALA A 15 0.37 9.24 2.20
CA ALA A 15 1.18 9.76 3.29
C ALA A 15 1.27 8.74 4.46
N PHE A 16 0.18 8.06 4.78
CA PHE A 16 0.17 7.01 5.78
C PHE A 16 1.04 5.81 5.40
N GLY A 17 0.96 5.34 4.15
CA GLY A 17 1.83 4.28 3.65
C GLY A 17 3.31 4.67 3.59
N ALA A 18 3.61 5.91 3.22
CA ALA A 18 4.96 6.46 3.29
C ALA A 18 5.47 6.48 4.74
N TRP A 19 4.64 6.93 5.70
CA TRP A 19 4.98 6.89 7.11
C TRP A 19 5.26 5.47 7.61
N MET A 20 4.43 4.47 7.26
CA MET A 20 4.67 3.07 7.62
C MET A 20 6.02 2.57 7.09
N GLY A 21 6.32 2.87 5.82
CA GLY A 21 7.60 2.52 5.20
C GLY A 21 8.79 3.20 5.89
N LEU A 22 8.71 4.51 6.12
CA LEU A 22 9.78 5.25 6.80
C LEU A 22 10.00 4.72 8.23
N TYR A 23 8.91 4.46 8.96
CA TYR A 23 9.00 3.95 10.32
C TYR A 23 9.61 2.54 10.36
N SER A 24 9.22 1.64 9.45
CA SER A 24 9.84 0.31 9.32
C SER A 24 11.31 0.40 8.90
N MET A 25 11.65 1.35 8.02
CA MET A 25 13.01 1.62 7.60
C MET A 25 13.90 2.09 8.74
N LEU A 26 13.40 2.92 9.66
CA LEU A 26 14.14 3.39 10.83
C LEU A 26 14.16 2.34 11.95
N LYS A 27 13.06 1.63 12.16
CA LYS A 27 12.84 0.65 13.23
C LYS A 27 12.32 -0.69 12.66
N PRO A 28 13.20 -1.52 12.08
CA PRO A 28 12.81 -2.77 11.40
C PRO A 28 12.13 -3.79 12.34
N SER A 29 12.45 -3.73 13.64
CA SER A 29 11.82 -4.59 14.65
C SER A 29 10.34 -4.28 14.88
N TRP A 30 9.85 -3.10 14.47
CA TRP A 30 8.42 -2.82 14.47
C TRP A 30 7.73 -3.59 13.34
N GLY A 31 8.25 -3.47 12.11
CA GLY A 31 7.71 -4.18 10.95
C GLY A 31 7.67 -5.69 11.18
N SER A 32 8.77 -6.27 11.66
CA SER A 32 8.86 -7.71 11.91
C SER A 32 7.85 -8.19 12.97
N LYS A 33 7.70 -7.46 14.08
CA LYS A 33 6.74 -7.80 15.14
C LYS A 33 5.29 -7.69 14.70
N THR A 34 4.96 -6.71 13.87
CA THR A 34 3.59 -6.52 13.33
C THR A 34 3.11 -7.75 12.55
N VAL A 35 4.04 -8.46 11.90
CA VAL A 35 3.76 -9.68 11.14
C VAL A 35 4.14 -10.96 11.88
N GLY A 36 4.52 -10.87 13.16
CA GLY A 36 4.87 -12.04 13.98
C GLY A 36 6.20 -12.71 13.62
N LEU A 37 7.08 -12.02 12.88
CA LEU A 37 8.37 -12.55 12.48
C LEU A 37 9.48 -12.18 13.48
N ILE A 38 10.28 -13.18 13.84
CA ILE A 38 11.46 -13.05 14.69
C ILE A 38 12.70 -13.36 13.83
N PRO A 39 13.70 -12.46 13.80
CA PRO A 39 14.96 -12.75 13.11
C PRO A 39 15.64 -14.00 13.66
N LEU A 40 16.19 -14.83 12.77
CA LEU A 40 16.97 -16.00 13.17
C LEU A 40 18.27 -15.58 13.88
N PRO A 41 18.69 -16.26 14.97
CA PRO A 41 19.95 -15.97 15.63
C PRO A 41 21.15 -16.12 14.69
N GLY A 42 22.03 -15.12 14.64
CA GLY A 42 23.22 -15.13 13.77
C GLY A 42 22.98 -14.64 12.34
N HIS A 43 21.74 -14.31 11.96
CA HIS A 43 21.35 -13.89 10.62
C HIS A 43 21.00 -12.40 10.57
N ALA A 44 21.97 -11.57 10.17
CA ALA A 44 21.83 -10.10 10.15
C ALA A 44 21.06 -9.57 8.91
N GLU A 45 20.81 -10.41 7.92
CA GLU A 45 20.11 -10.08 6.68
C GLU A 45 18.62 -9.78 6.89
N GLY A 46 17.97 -10.42 7.87
CA GLY A 46 16.54 -10.24 8.14
C GLY A 46 16.18 -8.78 8.43
N PRO A 47 16.81 -8.12 9.42
CA PRO A 47 16.60 -6.69 9.65
C PRO A 47 16.92 -5.81 8.44
N SER A 48 17.89 -6.18 7.59
CA SER A 48 18.20 -5.45 6.36
C SER A 48 17.04 -5.49 5.37
N GLU A 49 16.40 -6.65 5.20
CA GLU A 49 15.23 -6.83 4.34
C GLU A 49 14.04 -5.96 4.81
N PHE A 50 13.83 -5.87 6.13
CA PHE A 50 12.81 -4.98 6.69
C PHE A 50 13.10 -3.49 6.43
N ARG A 51 14.38 -3.09 6.38
CA ARG A 51 14.73 -1.71 6.04
C ARG A 51 14.58 -1.42 4.55
N ALA A 52 14.99 -2.35 3.70
CA ALA A 52 14.99 -2.16 2.26
C ALA A 52 13.59 -2.34 1.66
N THR A 53 13.02 -3.55 1.75
CA THR A 53 11.79 -3.91 1.03
C THR A 53 10.54 -3.49 1.80
N PHE A 54 10.44 -3.80 3.09
CA PHE A 54 9.28 -3.35 3.88
C PHE A 54 9.36 -1.86 4.25
N GLY A 55 10.56 -1.28 4.24
CA GLY A 55 10.81 0.10 4.61
C GLY A 55 10.93 1.01 3.40
N GLY A 56 12.07 0.95 2.72
CA GLY A 56 12.43 1.80 1.59
C GLY A 56 11.46 1.71 0.40
N LEU A 57 11.12 0.50 -0.06
CA LEU A 57 10.19 0.33 -1.18
C LEU A 57 8.80 0.87 -0.83
N PHE A 58 8.30 0.58 0.38
CA PHE A 58 7.04 1.16 0.87
C PHE A 58 7.13 2.69 0.95
N PHE A 59 8.19 3.24 1.55
CA PHE A 59 8.34 4.68 1.72
C PHE A 59 8.38 5.41 0.38
N PHE A 60 9.32 5.04 -0.50
CA PHE A 60 9.52 5.72 -1.77
C PHE A 60 8.40 5.44 -2.75
N GLY A 61 7.83 4.23 -2.77
CA GLY A 61 6.67 3.91 -3.60
C GLY A 61 5.49 4.83 -3.30
N HIS A 62 5.14 4.99 -2.02
CA HIS A 62 4.06 5.88 -1.63
C HIS A 62 4.41 7.37 -1.82
N LEU A 63 5.62 7.78 -1.43
CA LEU A 63 6.06 9.18 -1.52
C LEU A 63 6.10 9.67 -2.97
N VAL A 64 6.65 8.88 -3.89
CA VAL A 64 6.72 9.26 -5.30
C VAL A 64 5.32 9.31 -5.92
N THR A 65 4.46 8.34 -5.64
CA THR A 65 3.06 8.39 -6.09
C THR A 65 2.34 9.64 -5.55
N LEU A 66 2.55 10.00 -4.27
CA LEU A 66 1.99 11.23 -3.69
C LEU A 66 2.48 12.49 -4.41
N ILE A 67 3.79 12.59 -4.67
CA ILE A 67 4.36 13.73 -5.39
C ILE A 67 3.77 13.83 -6.79
N LEU A 68 3.75 12.73 -7.55
CA LEU A 68 3.25 12.71 -8.92
C LEU A 68 1.75 13.03 -9.00
N LEU A 69 0.96 12.56 -8.04
CA LEU A 69 -0.46 12.87 -7.93
C LEU A 69 -0.73 14.39 -7.89
N TRP A 70 0.17 15.18 -7.31
CA TRP A 70 0.03 16.65 -7.25
C TRP A 70 0.86 17.42 -8.30
N LYS A 71 1.82 16.77 -8.95
CA LYS A 71 2.70 17.42 -9.95
C LYS A 71 2.21 17.29 -11.39
N LEU A 72 1.44 16.24 -11.69
CA LEU A 72 0.93 15.99 -13.03
C LEU A 72 -0.41 16.70 -13.26
N ASP A 73 -0.81 16.81 -14.52
CA ASP A 73 -2.12 17.33 -14.91
C ASP A 73 -3.26 16.42 -14.43
N GLN A 74 -4.49 16.91 -14.48
CA GLN A 74 -5.66 16.24 -13.92
C GLN A 74 -6.15 15.01 -14.70
N LEU A 75 -5.61 14.75 -15.90
CA LEU A 75 -5.85 13.50 -16.65
C LEU A 75 -4.79 12.45 -16.33
N SER A 76 -3.53 12.86 -16.19
CA SER A 76 -2.40 11.96 -15.91
C SER A 76 -2.27 11.59 -14.43
N ALA A 77 -2.52 12.54 -13.53
CA ALA A 77 -2.33 12.38 -12.08
C ALA A 77 -3.14 11.21 -11.46
N PRO A 78 -4.41 10.97 -11.84
CA PRO A 78 -5.12 9.80 -11.33
C PRO A 78 -4.50 8.47 -11.75
N ILE A 79 -3.95 8.38 -12.97
CA ILE A 79 -3.41 7.13 -13.53
C ILE A 79 -2.17 6.65 -12.75
N VAL A 80 -1.37 7.57 -12.22
CA VAL A 80 -0.15 7.20 -11.47
C VAL A 80 -0.43 6.49 -10.15
N THR A 81 -1.67 6.52 -9.64
CA THR A 81 -2.04 5.79 -8.42
C THR A 81 -2.30 4.31 -8.68
N CYS A 82 -2.60 3.93 -9.94
CA CYS A 82 -2.98 2.57 -10.32
C CYS A 82 -1.95 1.50 -9.99
N PRO A 83 -0.64 1.67 -10.28
CA PRO A 83 0.35 0.62 -10.00
C PRO A 83 0.41 0.28 -8.51
N LEU A 84 0.49 1.30 -7.64
CA LEU A 84 0.58 1.09 -6.20
C LEU A 84 -0.73 0.57 -5.60
N ALA A 85 -1.88 1.04 -6.10
CA ALA A 85 -3.17 0.48 -5.74
C ALA A 85 -3.27 -1.01 -6.08
N ALA A 86 -2.83 -1.39 -7.28
CA ALA A 86 -2.80 -2.79 -7.72
C ALA A 86 -1.84 -3.63 -6.86
N CYS A 87 -0.69 -3.09 -6.44
CA CYS A 87 0.20 -3.77 -5.50
C CYS A 87 -0.47 -4.03 -4.13
N TRP A 88 -1.23 -3.07 -3.59
CA TRP A 88 -1.97 -3.26 -2.34
C TRP A 88 -3.07 -4.31 -2.46
N ILE A 89 -3.86 -4.27 -3.53
CA ILE A 89 -4.87 -5.30 -3.82
C ILE A 89 -4.19 -6.66 -3.99
N GLY A 90 -3.08 -6.71 -4.73
CA GLY A 90 -2.25 -7.90 -4.92
C GLY A 90 -1.72 -8.47 -3.61
N SER A 91 -1.31 -7.62 -2.65
CA SER A 91 -0.94 -8.04 -1.29
C SER A 91 -2.11 -8.73 -0.58
N GLY A 92 -3.31 -8.14 -0.66
CA GLY A 92 -4.53 -8.74 -0.11
C GLY A 92 -4.86 -10.09 -0.74
N ILE A 93 -4.71 -10.22 -2.06
CA ILE A 93 -4.85 -11.50 -2.78
C ILE A 93 -3.79 -12.50 -2.30
N GLY A 94 -2.53 -12.08 -2.19
CA GLY A 94 -1.45 -12.91 -1.66
C GLY A 94 -1.75 -13.43 -0.25
N ARG A 95 -2.29 -12.59 0.62
CA ARG A 95 -2.72 -13.00 1.96
C ARG A 95 -3.89 -13.96 1.93
N MET A 96 -4.87 -13.77 1.06
CA MET A 96 -5.95 -14.75 0.87
C MET A 96 -5.43 -16.11 0.37
N ILE A 97 -4.43 -16.11 -0.52
CA ILE A 97 -3.76 -17.34 -0.96
C ILE A 97 -3.06 -18.03 0.23
N SER A 98 -2.35 -17.28 1.08
CA SER A 98 -1.73 -17.83 2.28
C SER A 98 -2.78 -18.44 3.23
N ILE A 99 -3.87 -17.72 3.51
CA ILE A 99 -5.00 -18.23 4.31
C ILE A 99 -5.57 -19.55 3.75
N TRP A 100 -5.63 -19.67 2.42
CA TRP A 100 -6.14 -20.85 1.75
C TRP A 100 -5.14 -22.03 1.75
N ARG A 101 -3.84 -21.77 1.63
CA ARG A 101 -2.81 -22.81 1.43
C ARG A 101 -2.06 -23.22 2.68
N ASP A 102 -1.85 -22.29 3.61
CA ASP A 102 -0.94 -22.48 4.72
C ASP A 102 -1.74 -22.80 5.99
N GLU A 103 -1.46 -23.95 6.62
CA GLU A 103 -2.16 -24.36 7.83
C GLU A 103 -2.00 -23.34 8.98
N GLY A 104 -3.09 -23.09 9.71
CA GLY A 104 -3.10 -22.19 10.87
C GLY A 104 -3.07 -20.69 10.54
N THR A 105 -3.02 -20.30 9.27
CA THR A 105 -2.94 -18.87 8.87
C THR A 105 -4.31 -18.18 8.75
N ALA A 106 -5.42 -18.92 8.80
CA ALA A 106 -6.80 -18.41 8.81
C ALA A 106 -7.19 -17.73 10.14
N THR A 107 -6.39 -16.78 10.60
CA THR A 107 -6.60 -16.05 11.86
C THR A 107 -7.46 -14.80 11.64
N ARG A 108 -8.13 -14.34 12.71
CA ARG A 108 -8.87 -13.06 12.69
C ARG A 108 -7.97 -11.90 12.26
N LEU A 109 -6.71 -11.88 12.72
CA LEU A 109 -5.77 -10.83 12.38
C LEU A 109 -5.44 -10.82 10.88
N ASN A 110 -5.23 -11.99 10.27
CA ASN A 110 -4.99 -12.05 8.82
C ASN A 110 -6.19 -11.59 8.00
N TRP A 111 -7.42 -11.89 8.41
CA TRP A 111 -8.61 -11.35 7.75
C TRP A 111 -8.75 -9.83 7.91
N ILE A 112 -8.37 -9.26 9.05
CA ILE A 112 -8.28 -7.80 9.23
C ILE A 112 -7.26 -7.21 8.25
N TRP A 113 -6.10 -7.86 8.09
CA TRP A 113 -5.09 -7.42 7.14
C TRP A 113 -5.55 -7.52 5.68
N VAL A 114 -6.31 -8.55 5.30
CA VAL A 114 -6.93 -8.61 3.96
C VAL A 114 -7.81 -7.37 3.74
N GLY A 115 -8.69 -7.06 4.70
CA GLY A 115 -9.56 -5.88 4.60
C GLY A 115 -8.76 -4.57 4.53
N PHE A 116 -7.70 -4.45 5.32
CA PHE A 116 -6.79 -3.32 5.28
C PHE A 116 -6.08 -3.20 3.93
N GLU A 117 -5.53 -4.28 3.38
CA GLU A 117 -4.81 -4.29 2.10
C GLU A 117 -5.72 -3.93 0.93
N MET A 118 -6.92 -4.51 0.88
CA MET A 118 -7.94 -4.18 -0.11
C MET A 118 -8.41 -2.73 0.02
N GLY A 119 -8.66 -2.28 1.26
CA GLY A 119 -9.09 -0.91 1.55
C GLY A 119 -8.05 0.12 1.13
N MET A 120 -6.77 -0.10 1.47
CA MET A 120 -5.65 0.75 1.05
C MET A 120 -5.61 0.89 -0.48
N GLY A 121 -5.67 -0.24 -1.20
CA GLY A 121 -5.65 -0.25 -2.66
C GLY A 121 -6.82 0.54 -3.27
N ILE A 122 -8.04 0.31 -2.79
CA ILE A 122 -9.24 1.02 -3.27
C ILE A 122 -9.13 2.53 -2.99
N LEU A 123 -8.72 2.92 -1.79
CA LEU A 123 -8.63 4.33 -1.41
C LEU A 123 -7.53 5.08 -2.17
N ILE A 124 -6.40 4.42 -2.46
CA ILE A 124 -5.34 4.98 -3.32
C ILE A 124 -5.86 5.18 -4.75
N ALA A 125 -6.66 4.24 -5.27
CA ALA A 125 -7.24 4.29 -6.61
C ALA A 125 -8.42 5.26 -6.79
N LEU A 126 -8.95 5.87 -5.73
CA LEU A 126 -10.15 6.74 -5.82
C LEU A 126 -10.09 7.83 -6.90
N PRO A 127 -8.97 8.57 -7.08
CA PRO A 127 -8.87 9.56 -8.16
C PRO A 127 -9.10 8.92 -9.53
N PHE A 128 -8.51 7.73 -9.76
CA PHE A 128 -8.62 7.01 -11.02
C PHE A 128 -10.03 6.47 -11.25
N LEU A 129 -10.68 5.92 -10.21
CA LEU A 129 -12.06 5.44 -10.32
C LEU A 129 -13.04 6.57 -10.68
N VAL A 130 -12.81 7.77 -10.17
CA VAL A 130 -13.60 8.96 -10.57
C VAL A 130 -13.27 9.39 -12.00
N LEU A 131 -12.00 9.39 -12.41
CA LEU A 131 -11.61 9.67 -13.79
C LEU A 131 -12.29 8.69 -14.77
N LEU A 132 -12.24 7.38 -14.49
CA LEU A 132 -12.91 6.36 -15.31
C LEU A 132 -14.41 6.63 -15.45
N LYS A 133 -15.07 6.97 -14.34
CA LYS A 133 -16.49 7.34 -14.36
C LYS A 133 -16.71 8.53 -15.30
N LEU A 134 -15.93 9.59 -15.16
CA LEU A 134 -16.07 10.79 -16.00
C LEU A 134 -15.87 10.49 -17.49
N VAL A 135 -14.85 9.70 -17.85
CA VAL A 135 -14.60 9.32 -19.25
C VAL A 135 -15.75 8.47 -19.81
N HIS A 136 -16.26 7.50 -19.04
CA HIS A 136 -17.34 6.62 -19.51
C HIS A 136 -18.71 7.31 -19.66
N PHE A 137 -18.93 8.44 -18.98
CA PHE A 137 -20.16 9.24 -19.16
C PHE A 137 -20.07 10.25 -20.31
N ILE A 138 -18.87 10.52 -20.83
CA ILE A 138 -18.63 11.50 -21.91
C ILE A 138 -18.37 10.81 -23.26
N GLY A 139 -17.94 9.54 -23.24
CA GLY A 139 -17.73 8.70 -24.43
C GLY A 139 -18.98 7.99 -24.93
#